data_AF-A0A9D9HS97-F1
#
_entry.id   AF-A0A9D9HS97-F1
#
_cell.length_a   1.000
_cell.length_b   1.000
_cell.length_c   1.000
_cell.angle_alpha   90.00
_cell.angle_beta   90.00
_cell.angle_gamma   90.00
#
_symmetry.space_group_name_H-M   'P 1'
#
loop_
_entity.id
_entity.type
_entity.pdbx_description
1 polymer ?
#
loop_
_entity_poly.entity_id
_entity_poly.type
_entity_poly.pdbx_seq_one_letter_code
_entity_poly.pdbx_strand_id
1 'polypeptide(L)'
;MKKILLVGLVLFSIFSSSAQLLVDNFEAISLDWENVSCYSDIRANDQKTETNMSDKVLYVQRDAACDNWSGAIYTPETPIAGYNYLHVMMYRNNANQPNLKISDSHPTGGAVDLLPMNEIASYTWQDVVFDISGFGAVDFIMFMVDRTELAETAWMLCDEVLLSNDPTPRVAVEVEGGEDNEENGNNSSLDEVGTGETDGYHLVWADYFNDGTLNMDNWSIEVNGDGGGNSELQYYRAENVSVGDEPNTGKGCLIITAKKENYLGKTATSGRLITKDKMYFTHGKVEASIKFPHTANGLWPAFWMMGNDIGEVGWPRCGEIDIVEMGHKDGITANAQDRYFNGACHWGFYNEQGQYPNYAKASTNSYGMQDDFHLFTLYWDQNELRMYLDQDKYPDVDPYFSMGISDMNGDWAVGNYFHKPCFVLLNLAVGGNFPQIWDINEVTALANGPAYMYVDYVKVYQKGMADETFTHVNTSVDEVNEDTFRCYPNPTCDVFRFNRPAQSIEVVNMMGQVILSCQNVDQIDATEWPVGLYVAKIIVDGNIYSKQIVKK
;
A
#
# COMPACT_ATOMS: atom_id res chain seq x y z
N MET A 1 -8.82 -2.18 45.57
CA MET A 1 -7.54 -1.88 44.89
C MET A 1 -7.16 -3.08 44.06
N LYS A 2 -6.93 -2.83 42.76
CA LYS A 2 -6.26 -3.61 41.70
C LYS A 2 -6.23 -5.16 41.77
N LYS A 3 -6.94 -5.71 40.76
CA LYS A 3 -6.58 -6.74 39.77
C LYS A 3 -6.43 -8.20 40.26
N ILE A 4 -7.30 -9.05 39.68
CA ILE A 4 -7.43 -10.50 39.88
C ILE A 4 -7.01 -11.25 38.59
N LEU A 5 -6.14 -12.23 38.83
CA LEU A 5 -5.72 -13.50 38.20
C LEU A 5 -6.54 -14.21 37.08
N LEU A 6 -5.85 -14.88 36.13
CA LEU A 6 -5.89 -16.33 35.71
C LEU A 6 -5.21 -16.52 34.31
N VAL A 7 -4.29 -17.47 34.02
CA VAL A 7 -4.36 -18.93 33.69
C VAL A 7 -5.30 -19.33 32.53
N GLY A 8 -4.79 -20.00 31.48
CA GLY A 8 -5.61 -20.89 30.62
C GLY A 8 -5.13 -21.19 29.18
N LEU A 9 -4.87 -22.49 28.94
CA LEU A 9 -4.75 -23.34 27.73
C LEU A 9 -5.42 -22.96 26.37
N VAL A 10 -4.87 -23.64 25.35
CA VAL A 10 -5.14 -23.74 23.90
C VAL A 10 -6.49 -24.40 23.48
N LEU A 11 -6.99 -23.98 22.30
CA LEU A 11 -7.93 -24.56 21.30
C LEU A 11 -9.38 -24.95 21.68
N PHE A 12 -10.33 -24.25 21.03
CA PHE A 12 -11.48 -24.85 20.34
C PHE A 12 -11.59 -24.20 18.95
N SER A 13 -11.13 -24.92 17.93
CA SER A 13 -11.70 -25.05 16.57
C SER A 13 -12.30 -23.80 15.85
N ILE A 14 -11.76 -23.55 14.63
CA ILE A 14 -12.36 -22.91 13.42
C ILE A 14 -11.92 -21.44 13.11
N PHE A 15 -11.30 -21.21 11.93
CA PHE A 15 -11.05 -19.95 11.17
C PHE A 15 -10.52 -18.70 11.94
N SER A 16 -9.20 -18.39 11.94
CA SER A 16 -8.60 -17.33 12.78
C SER A 16 -7.10 -17.05 12.51
N SER A 17 -6.69 -15.78 12.49
CA SER A 17 -5.32 -15.19 12.52
C SER A 17 -4.11 -16.14 12.55
N SER A 18 -3.29 -16.17 11.49
CA SER A 18 -1.97 -16.83 11.48
C SER A 18 -0.94 -15.97 12.21
N ALA A 19 -0.57 -16.38 13.42
CA ALA A 19 0.53 -15.77 14.17
C ALA A 19 1.87 -16.11 13.49
N GLN A 20 2.66 -15.10 13.16
CA GLN A 20 4.04 -15.22 12.66
C GLN A 20 4.99 -14.57 13.67
N LEU A 21 6.18 -15.14 13.85
CA LEU A 21 7.23 -14.60 14.70
C LEU A 21 8.55 -14.59 13.95
N LEU A 22 9.11 -13.40 13.73
CA LEU A 22 10.49 -13.25 13.24
C LEU A 22 11.44 -13.68 14.35
N VAL A 23 12.25 -14.67 14.04
CA VAL A 23 13.21 -15.29 14.95
C VAL A 23 14.56 -14.62 14.84
N ASP A 24 15.04 -14.42 13.61
CA ASP A 24 16.31 -13.74 13.33
C ASP A 24 16.34 -13.23 11.88
N ASN A 25 17.05 -12.14 11.64
CA ASN A 25 17.34 -11.57 10.32
C ASN A 25 18.82 -11.19 10.15
N PHE A 26 19.69 -11.66 11.05
CA PHE A 26 21.15 -11.56 10.96
C PHE A 26 21.72 -10.12 10.97
N GLU A 27 20.89 -9.09 11.13
CA GLU A 27 21.31 -7.68 11.10
C GLU A 27 22.02 -7.23 12.39
N ALA A 28 21.59 -7.77 13.53
CA ALA A 28 22.18 -7.47 14.83
C ALA A 28 23.53 -8.20 15.05
N ILE A 29 24.49 -7.55 15.72
CA ILE A 29 25.83 -8.14 16.02
C ILE A 29 25.78 -9.12 17.22
N SER A 30 24.64 -9.26 17.91
CA SER A 30 24.48 -10.23 19.01
C SER A 30 24.06 -11.59 18.45
N LEU A 31 24.97 -12.56 18.47
CA LEU A 31 24.79 -13.87 17.83
C LEU A 31 24.62 -14.99 18.86
N ASP A 32 23.55 -15.78 18.73
CA ASP A 32 23.32 -17.07 19.41
C ASP A 32 23.31 -18.25 18.41
N TRP A 33 24.11 -18.12 17.33
CA TRP A 33 24.36 -19.20 16.38
C TRP A 33 25.70 -19.87 16.67
N GLU A 34 25.69 -21.19 16.90
CA GLU A 34 26.88 -22.00 17.12
C GLU A 34 27.16 -22.93 15.94
N ASN A 35 28.42 -23.02 15.52
CA ASN A 35 28.82 -23.87 14.40
C ASN A 35 28.78 -25.34 14.81
N VAL A 36 27.99 -26.15 14.10
CA VAL A 36 27.89 -27.60 14.34
C VAL A 36 29.09 -28.34 13.79
N SER A 37 29.56 -27.91 12.60
CA SER A 37 30.82 -28.38 12.02
C SER A 37 31.40 -27.30 11.09
N CYS A 38 32.53 -27.59 10.43
CA CYS A 38 33.39 -26.57 9.83
C CYS A 38 32.71 -25.67 8.77
N TYR A 39 33.10 -24.38 8.80
CA TYR A 39 32.75 -23.31 7.85
C TYR A 39 31.26 -22.95 7.73
N SER A 40 30.71 -22.48 8.85
CA SER A 40 29.54 -21.60 8.93
C SER A 40 29.94 -20.26 9.58
N ASP A 41 29.44 -19.14 9.05
CA ASP A 41 29.69 -17.81 9.63
C ASP A 41 28.64 -16.79 9.14
N ILE A 42 28.45 -15.71 9.89
CA ILE A 42 27.60 -14.60 9.49
C ILE A 42 28.47 -13.53 8.83
N ARG A 43 28.22 -13.29 7.55
CA ARG A 43 29.03 -12.39 6.72
C ARG A 43 28.17 -11.40 5.96
N ALA A 44 28.82 -10.41 5.35
CA ALA A 44 28.14 -9.47 4.47
C ALA A 44 27.44 -10.21 3.33
N ASN A 45 26.19 -9.85 3.06
CA ASN A 45 25.41 -10.42 1.96
C ASN A 45 25.93 -9.88 0.63
N ASP A 46 26.60 -10.76 -0.11
CA ASP A 46 27.12 -10.46 -1.45
C ASP A 46 26.09 -10.79 -2.56
N GLN A 47 24.89 -11.25 -2.21
CA GLN A 47 23.83 -11.66 -3.13
C GLN A 47 22.55 -10.83 -2.95
N LYS A 48 22.67 -9.55 -2.60
CA LYS A 48 21.49 -8.68 -2.46
C LYS A 48 20.74 -8.50 -3.78
N THR A 49 19.45 -8.81 -3.76
CA THR A 49 18.52 -8.60 -4.87
C THR A 49 17.21 -8.05 -4.32
N GLU A 50 16.31 -7.60 -5.18
CA GLU A 50 15.02 -6.99 -4.80
C GLU A 50 14.23 -7.84 -3.78
N THR A 51 14.35 -9.17 -3.84
CA THR A 51 13.73 -10.15 -2.93
C THR A 51 14.44 -10.35 -1.59
N ASN A 52 15.73 -9.98 -1.45
CA ASN A 52 16.48 -10.05 -0.20
C ASN A 52 17.59 -8.98 -0.21
N MET A 53 17.42 -7.94 0.62
CA MET A 53 18.31 -6.77 0.66
C MET A 53 19.18 -6.69 1.91
N SER A 54 19.10 -7.68 2.78
CA SER A 54 19.76 -7.74 4.09
C SER A 54 21.27 -7.55 3.98
N ASP A 55 21.88 -6.78 4.88
CA ASP A 55 23.31 -6.50 4.91
C ASP A 55 24.14 -7.74 5.30
N LYS A 56 23.53 -8.67 6.05
CA LYS A 56 24.20 -9.87 6.56
C LYS A 56 23.35 -11.11 6.36
N VAL A 57 24.03 -12.23 6.22
CA VAL A 57 23.43 -13.55 5.98
C VAL A 57 24.29 -14.63 6.63
N LEU A 58 23.66 -15.73 7.03
CA LEU A 58 24.37 -16.94 7.44
C LEU A 58 24.91 -17.65 6.20
N TYR A 59 26.24 -17.72 6.09
CA TYR A 59 26.94 -18.45 5.03
C TYR A 59 27.32 -19.85 5.49
N VAL A 60 26.96 -20.86 4.70
CA VAL A 60 27.32 -22.26 4.94
C VAL A 60 28.01 -22.83 3.70
N GLN A 61 29.23 -23.34 3.86
CA GLN A 61 30.06 -23.84 2.75
C GLN A 61 30.57 -25.27 2.98
N ARG A 62 30.85 -26.00 1.89
CA ARG A 62 31.61 -27.26 1.91
C ARG A 62 33.12 -27.04 2.16
N ASP A 63 33.69 -27.86 3.04
CA ASP A 63 35.13 -28.13 3.14
C ASP A 63 35.37 -29.65 3.03
N ALA A 64 36.37 -30.07 2.24
CA ALA A 64 36.70 -31.47 1.97
C ALA A 64 37.34 -32.21 3.17
N ALA A 65 37.69 -31.50 4.25
CA ALA A 65 38.40 -32.06 5.41
C ALA A 65 37.50 -32.50 6.60
N CYS A 66 36.18 -32.37 6.50
CA CYS A 66 35.24 -32.53 7.64
C CYS A 66 34.17 -33.62 7.42
N ASP A 67 33.34 -33.87 8.45
CA ASP A 67 32.26 -34.88 8.49
C ASP A 67 31.22 -34.77 7.35
N ASN A 68 30.19 -35.62 7.34
CA ASN A 68 29.18 -35.64 6.29
C ASN A 68 28.10 -34.52 6.37
N TRP A 69 27.97 -33.75 7.47
CA TRP A 69 26.91 -32.71 7.60
C TRP A 69 27.42 -31.35 8.11
N SER A 70 27.31 -30.26 7.32
CA SER A 70 27.75 -28.90 7.72
C SER A 70 26.58 -28.02 8.10
N GLY A 71 26.74 -27.13 9.07
CA GLY A 71 25.59 -26.40 9.59
C GLY A 71 25.85 -25.47 10.77
N ALA A 72 24.77 -24.87 11.24
CA ALA A 72 24.74 -24.04 12.42
C ALA A 72 23.52 -24.41 13.28
N ILE A 73 23.66 -24.29 14.60
CA ILE A 73 22.58 -24.40 15.57
C ILE A 73 22.22 -23.00 15.99
N TYR A 74 20.92 -22.72 16.02
CA TYR A 74 20.35 -21.55 16.65
C TYR A 74 19.59 -21.93 17.89
N THR A 75 19.86 -21.26 19.00
CA THR A 75 19.09 -21.39 20.23
C THR A 75 18.20 -20.15 20.38
N PRO A 76 16.90 -20.20 20.06
CA PRO A 76 16.05 -19.05 20.28
C PRO A 76 15.94 -18.70 21.76
N GLU A 77 15.83 -17.41 22.06
CA GLU A 77 15.51 -16.95 23.42
C GLU A 77 14.12 -17.44 23.89
N THR A 78 13.22 -17.77 22.95
CA THR A 78 11.87 -18.29 23.21
C THR A 78 11.68 -19.67 22.57
N PRO A 79 11.22 -20.69 23.32
CA PRO A 79 11.03 -22.04 22.76
C PRO A 79 10.10 -22.04 21.54
N ILE A 80 10.43 -22.87 20.55
CA ILE A 80 9.71 -23.00 19.26
C ILE A 80 8.30 -23.60 19.39
N ALA A 81 7.92 -24.02 20.60
CA ALA A 81 6.66 -24.70 20.89
C ALA A 81 5.43 -23.84 20.49
N GLY A 82 4.55 -24.42 19.65
CA GLY A 82 3.29 -23.80 19.23
C GLY A 82 3.25 -23.31 17.78
N TYR A 83 4.32 -23.55 17.02
CA TYR A 83 4.40 -23.29 15.59
C TYR A 83 4.57 -24.59 14.81
N ASN A 84 3.88 -24.69 13.68
CA ASN A 84 3.90 -25.88 12.83
C ASN A 84 4.92 -25.76 11.68
N TYR A 85 5.27 -24.55 11.28
CA TYR A 85 6.13 -24.30 10.13
C TYR A 85 7.27 -23.34 10.48
N LEU A 86 8.41 -23.59 9.86
CA LEU A 86 9.56 -22.71 9.87
C LEU A 86 9.80 -22.21 8.45
N HIS A 87 9.80 -20.89 8.27
CA HIS A 87 10.14 -20.22 7.03
C HIS A 87 11.58 -19.74 7.11
N VAL A 88 12.32 -19.92 6.03
CA VAL A 88 13.70 -19.48 5.94
C VAL A 88 13.97 -18.97 4.55
N MET A 89 14.46 -17.74 4.45
CA MET A 89 14.89 -17.18 3.18
C MET A 89 16.24 -17.79 2.81
N MET A 90 16.33 -18.44 1.65
CA MET A 90 17.52 -19.19 1.24
C MET A 90 17.98 -18.84 -0.17
N TYR A 91 19.31 -18.84 -0.36
CA TYR A 91 19.97 -18.70 -1.66
C TYR A 91 21.11 -19.69 -1.80
N ARG A 92 21.28 -20.33 -2.96
CA ARG A 92 22.37 -21.30 -3.20
C ARG A 92 23.04 -21.12 -4.57
N ASN A 93 24.29 -21.56 -4.70
CA ASN A 93 25.06 -21.43 -5.94
C ASN A 93 25.25 -22.73 -6.74
N ASN A 94 24.55 -23.80 -6.39
CA ASN A 94 24.69 -25.08 -7.07
C ASN A 94 23.33 -25.76 -7.13
N ALA A 95 22.99 -26.39 -8.26
CA ALA A 95 21.72 -27.05 -8.52
C ALA A 95 21.67 -28.52 -8.04
N ASN A 96 22.82 -29.20 -7.90
CA ASN A 96 22.88 -30.65 -7.61
C ASN A 96 23.02 -30.95 -6.10
N GLN A 97 22.28 -31.97 -5.65
CA GLN A 97 21.80 -32.17 -4.27
C GLN A 97 22.88 -32.28 -3.17
N PRO A 98 22.50 -31.76 -2.01
CA PRO A 98 22.26 -32.63 -0.85
C PRO A 98 20.90 -32.38 -0.19
N ASN A 99 20.57 -33.16 0.84
CA ASN A 99 19.39 -32.90 1.66
C ASN A 99 19.69 -31.78 2.66
N LEU A 100 18.70 -30.90 2.86
CA LEU A 100 18.67 -30.00 3.98
C LEU A 100 17.93 -30.68 5.12
N LYS A 101 18.57 -30.72 6.30
CA LYS A 101 18.00 -31.31 7.51
C LYS A 101 17.77 -30.23 8.53
N ILE A 102 16.57 -30.26 9.10
CA ILE A 102 16.29 -29.63 10.39
C ILE A 102 16.16 -30.71 11.45
N SER A 103 16.75 -30.48 12.63
CA SER A 103 16.69 -31.43 13.72
C SER A 103 16.62 -30.77 15.08
N ASP A 104 15.94 -31.47 15.97
CA ASP A 104 15.85 -31.23 17.40
C ASP A 104 16.78 -32.14 18.23
N SER A 105 17.61 -32.96 17.57
CA SER A 105 18.50 -33.91 18.24
C SER A 105 19.97 -33.69 17.86
N HIS A 106 20.78 -33.51 18.90
CA HIS A 106 22.22 -33.25 18.80
C HIS A 106 23.01 -34.51 18.36
N PRO A 107 24.21 -34.39 17.78
CA PRO A 107 24.47 -34.35 16.34
C PRO A 107 24.36 -35.72 15.63
N THR A 108 23.80 -36.75 16.29
CA THR A 108 23.74 -38.14 15.80
C THR A 108 22.34 -38.75 15.93
N GLY A 109 21.32 -37.95 16.24
CA GLY A 109 19.91 -38.38 16.34
C GLY A 109 19.12 -38.23 15.03
N GLY A 110 18.01 -38.97 14.94
CA GLY A 110 17.18 -39.15 13.74
C GLY A 110 16.75 -37.83 13.08
N ALA A 111 16.73 -37.82 11.75
CA ALA A 111 16.16 -36.73 10.97
C ALA A 111 14.63 -36.74 11.11
N VAL A 112 14.02 -35.56 11.23
CA VAL A 112 12.56 -35.44 11.30
C VAL A 112 12.00 -34.83 10.02
N ASP A 113 12.72 -33.91 9.36
CA ASP A 113 12.39 -33.47 8.01
C ASP A 113 13.65 -33.37 7.12
N LEU A 114 13.52 -33.81 5.88
CA LEU A 114 14.57 -33.83 4.86
C LEU A 114 14.00 -33.20 3.60
N LEU A 115 14.40 -31.98 3.30
CA LEU A 115 14.06 -31.35 2.03
C LEU A 115 15.15 -31.66 1.00
N PRO A 116 14.82 -32.30 -0.13
CA PRO A 116 15.73 -32.43 -1.25
C PRO A 116 16.09 -31.03 -1.79
N MET A 117 17.37 -30.62 -1.77
CA MET A 117 17.73 -29.26 -2.23
C MET A 117 17.46 -28.99 -3.71
N ASN A 118 17.12 -29.98 -4.54
CA ASN A 118 16.67 -29.75 -5.91
C ASN A 118 15.31 -29.05 -5.99
N GLU A 119 14.56 -28.99 -4.89
CA GLU A 119 13.31 -28.22 -4.78
C GLU A 119 13.56 -26.72 -4.55
N ILE A 120 14.79 -26.33 -4.21
CA ILE A 120 15.21 -24.93 -4.06
C ILE A 120 15.93 -24.52 -5.34
N ALA A 121 15.54 -23.47 -6.06
CA ALA A 121 16.28 -23.06 -7.25
C ALA A 121 17.66 -22.48 -6.89
N SER A 122 18.64 -22.62 -7.80
CA SER A 122 19.95 -21.99 -7.63
C SER A 122 19.95 -20.56 -8.14
N TYR A 123 20.75 -19.70 -7.50
CA TYR A 123 20.99 -18.30 -7.86
C TYR A 123 19.79 -17.35 -7.70
N THR A 124 18.79 -17.75 -6.92
CA THR A 124 17.67 -16.89 -6.55
C THR A 124 17.34 -17.06 -5.07
N TRP A 125 16.88 -15.99 -4.42
CA TRP A 125 16.35 -16.04 -3.07
C TRP A 125 14.95 -16.64 -3.06
N GLN A 126 14.68 -17.53 -2.12
CA GLN A 126 13.41 -18.25 -2.00
C GLN A 126 13.05 -18.47 -0.54
N ASP A 127 11.76 -18.37 -0.23
CA ASP A 127 11.23 -18.72 1.08
C ASP A 127 11.02 -20.24 1.13
N VAL A 128 11.82 -20.93 1.94
CA VAL A 128 11.76 -22.38 2.11
C VAL A 128 11.02 -22.70 3.40
N VAL A 129 9.99 -23.54 3.29
CA VAL A 129 9.09 -23.87 4.39
C VAL A 129 9.35 -25.30 4.87
N PHE A 130 9.62 -25.48 6.16
CA PHE A 130 9.82 -26.77 6.80
C PHE A 130 8.63 -27.10 7.68
N ASP A 131 8.17 -28.35 7.64
CA ASP A 131 7.19 -28.85 8.58
C ASP A 131 7.91 -29.27 9.87
N ILE A 132 7.76 -28.43 10.90
CA ILE A 132 8.32 -28.66 12.24
C ILE A 132 7.24 -29.11 13.22
N SER A 133 6.04 -29.46 12.76
CA SER A 133 4.93 -29.89 13.63
C SER A 133 5.24 -31.13 14.46
N GLY A 134 6.21 -31.94 14.03
CA GLY A 134 6.74 -33.09 14.75
C GLY A 134 7.79 -32.76 15.83
N PHE A 135 8.24 -31.51 15.92
CA PHE A 135 9.27 -31.10 16.87
C PHE A 135 8.64 -30.95 18.26
N GLY A 136 9.35 -31.40 19.30
CA GLY A 136 8.93 -31.15 20.67
C GLY A 136 9.03 -29.67 21.06
N ALA A 137 8.87 -29.36 22.35
CA ALA A 137 9.40 -28.12 22.88
C ALA A 137 10.93 -28.20 22.81
N VAL A 138 11.48 -27.68 21.73
CA VAL A 138 12.91 -27.76 21.42
C VAL A 138 13.53 -26.41 21.70
N ASP A 139 14.71 -26.44 22.31
CA ASP A 139 15.44 -25.24 22.71
C ASP A 139 16.41 -24.77 21.60
N PHE A 140 16.41 -25.45 20.46
CA PHE A 140 17.25 -25.10 19.31
C PHE A 140 16.68 -25.59 17.97
N ILE A 141 17.08 -24.90 16.90
CA ILE A 141 16.92 -25.31 15.51
C ILE A 141 18.31 -25.57 14.96
N MET A 142 18.53 -26.77 14.43
CA MET A 142 19.77 -27.09 13.73
C MET A 142 19.53 -27.09 12.23
N PHE A 143 20.27 -26.25 11.49
CA PHE A 143 20.31 -26.26 10.03
C PHE A 143 21.52 -27.04 9.56
N MET A 144 21.33 -28.13 8.83
CA MET A 144 22.45 -28.89 8.26
C MET A 144 22.26 -29.24 6.79
N VAL A 145 23.37 -29.22 6.07
CA VAL A 145 23.48 -29.58 4.67
C VAL A 145 24.22 -30.92 4.55
N ASP A 146 23.62 -31.92 3.90
CA ASP A 146 24.29 -33.21 3.63
C ASP A 146 25.49 -32.97 2.71
N ARG A 147 26.58 -33.70 2.89
CA ARG A 147 27.84 -33.52 2.15
C ARG A 147 28.24 -34.75 1.36
N THR A 148 27.42 -35.79 1.36
CA THR A 148 27.74 -37.10 0.77
C THR A 148 27.84 -37.09 -0.76
N GLU A 149 27.26 -36.11 -1.46
CA GLU A 149 27.26 -36.02 -2.94
C GLU A 149 27.60 -34.63 -3.53
N LEU A 150 28.05 -33.67 -2.70
CA LEU A 150 28.27 -32.27 -3.11
C LEU A 150 29.62 -32.00 -3.79
N ALA A 151 29.74 -30.92 -4.59
CA ALA A 151 31.00 -30.38 -5.13
C ALA A 151 31.68 -29.35 -4.19
N GLU A 152 33.02 -29.23 -4.20
CA GLU A 152 33.82 -28.43 -3.21
C GLU A 152 33.51 -26.94 -3.21
N THR A 153 32.86 -26.45 -4.27
CA THR A 153 32.53 -25.04 -4.47
C THR A 153 31.08 -24.69 -4.11
N ALA A 154 30.32 -25.65 -3.58
CA ALA A 154 28.92 -25.44 -3.20
C ALA A 154 28.80 -24.71 -1.86
N TRP A 155 27.89 -23.73 -1.82
CA TRP A 155 27.52 -22.98 -0.63
C TRP A 155 26.06 -22.55 -0.67
N MET A 156 25.56 -22.16 0.50
CA MET A 156 24.24 -21.54 0.66
C MET A 156 24.30 -20.34 1.61
N LEU A 157 23.34 -19.44 1.44
CA LEU A 157 23.04 -18.32 2.31
C LEU A 157 21.65 -18.55 2.90
N CYS A 158 21.53 -18.30 4.19
CA CYS A 158 20.25 -18.24 4.88
C CYS A 158 20.07 -16.84 5.45
N ASP A 159 18.83 -16.37 5.41
CA ASP A 159 18.39 -15.14 6.00
C ASP A 159 16.96 -15.32 6.56
N GLU A 160 16.48 -14.32 7.29
CA GLU A 160 15.10 -14.15 7.74
C GLU A 160 14.40 -15.46 8.14
N VAL A 161 14.69 -15.92 9.36
CA VAL A 161 14.09 -17.13 9.94
C VAL A 161 12.81 -16.75 10.66
N LEU A 162 11.68 -17.38 10.31
CA LEU A 162 10.38 -17.12 10.95
C LEU A 162 9.67 -18.39 11.35
N LEU A 163 8.98 -18.33 12.49
CA LEU A 163 8.03 -19.35 12.91
C LEU A 163 6.61 -18.95 12.52
N SER A 164 5.88 -19.90 11.93
CA SER A 164 4.55 -19.67 11.36
C SER A 164 3.62 -20.87 11.60
N ASN A 165 2.32 -20.64 11.50
CA ASN A 165 1.31 -21.68 11.37
C ASN A 165 0.67 -21.72 9.97
N ASP A 166 1.19 -20.92 9.05
CA ASP A 166 0.86 -20.89 7.63
C ASP A 166 1.96 -21.61 6.84
N PRO A 167 1.66 -22.65 6.05
CA PRO A 167 2.66 -23.36 5.23
C PRO A 167 3.02 -22.63 3.93
N THR A 168 2.41 -21.48 3.62
CA THR A 168 2.52 -20.82 2.32
C THR A 168 3.87 -20.10 2.19
N PRO A 169 4.72 -20.43 1.20
CA PRO A 169 5.94 -19.69 0.94
C PRO A 169 5.64 -18.21 0.66
N ARG A 170 6.40 -17.30 1.27
CA ARG A 170 6.23 -15.84 1.12
C ARG A 170 6.70 -15.31 -0.25
N VAL A 171 7.49 -16.11 -0.96
CA VAL A 171 7.92 -15.88 -2.34
C VAL A 171 7.64 -17.16 -3.13
N ALA A 172 7.00 -17.05 -4.29
CA ALA A 172 6.69 -18.21 -5.12
C ALA A 172 7.98 -18.91 -5.57
N VAL A 173 8.09 -20.21 -5.25
CA VAL A 173 9.21 -21.05 -5.70
C VAL A 173 8.90 -21.51 -7.12
N GLU A 174 9.48 -20.86 -8.13
CA GLU A 174 9.44 -21.40 -9.49
C GLU A 174 10.36 -22.63 -9.58
N VAL A 175 9.77 -23.80 -9.78
CA VAL A 175 10.49 -25.04 -10.09
C VAL A 175 10.41 -25.27 -11.60
N GLU A 176 11.49 -25.00 -12.34
CA GLU A 176 11.57 -25.35 -13.76
C GLU A 176 11.97 -26.83 -13.97
N GLY A 177 11.17 -27.54 -14.78
CA GLY A 177 11.66 -28.62 -15.63
C GLY A 177 10.72 -29.82 -15.82
N GLY A 178 10.06 -29.92 -16.98
CA GLY A 178 9.51 -31.20 -17.48
C GLY A 178 8.38 -31.11 -18.52
N GLU A 179 8.77 -30.98 -19.79
CA GLU A 179 8.10 -31.32 -21.07
C GLU A 179 6.57 -31.61 -21.17
N ASP A 180 5.94 -30.84 -22.07
CA ASP A 180 4.75 -31.06 -22.93
C ASP A 180 3.74 -32.18 -22.61
N ASN A 181 2.48 -31.79 -22.39
CA ASN A 181 1.32 -32.26 -23.17
C ASN A 181 0.08 -31.39 -22.92
N GLU A 182 -0.65 -31.09 -24.00
CA GLU A 182 -1.95 -30.42 -24.03
C GLU A 182 -3.01 -31.12 -23.14
N GLU A 183 -3.75 -30.36 -22.33
CA GLU A 183 -5.23 -30.26 -22.33
C GLU A 183 -5.77 -29.40 -21.17
N ASN A 184 -6.67 -28.47 -21.53
CA ASN A 184 -7.64 -27.70 -20.72
C ASN A 184 -7.80 -28.00 -19.20
N GLY A 185 -7.76 -26.92 -18.40
CA GLY A 185 -8.50 -26.87 -17.12
C GLY A 185 -8.10 -25.71 -16.19
N ASN A 186 -8.96 -24.68 -16.11
CA ASN A 186 -8.98 -23.59 -15.12
C ASN A 186 -8.48 -23.98 -13.70
N ASN A 187 -7.69 -23.10 -13.06
CA ASN A 187 -8.21 -22.30 -11.93
C ASN A 187 -7.31 -21.11 -11.57
N SER A 188 -7.90 -19.92 -11.56
CA SER A 188 -7.46 -18.64 -10.99
C SER A 188 -7.45 -18.63 -9.46
N SER A 189 -6.61 -17.77 -8.83
CA SER A 189 -6.90 -16.92 -7.64
C SER A 189 -5.56 -16.52 -6.98
N LEU A 190 -5.22 -15.27 -6.68
CA LEU A 190 -6.03 -14.11 -6.26
C LEU A 190 -5.45 -12.80 -6.85
N ASP A 191 -5.97 -12.36 -8.00
CA ASP A 191 -5.79 -10.99 -8.50
C ASP A 191 -6.95 -10.13 -7.95
N GLU A 192 -6.67 -9.00 -7.30
CA GLU A 192 -7.71 -8.01 -6.98
C GLU A 192 -7.94 -7.10 -8.20
N VAL A 193 -8.84 -7.58 -9.06
CA VAL A 193 -9.08 -7.14 -10.43
C VAL A 193 -9.78 -5.76 -10.48
N GLY A 194 -9.15 -4.80 -11.17
CA GLY A 194 -9.79 -3.64 -11.80
C GLY A 194 -9.74 -3.79 -13.32
N THR A 195 -9.90 -2.72 -14.11
CA THR A 195 -9.71 -2.86 -15.58
C THR A 195 -8.23 -3.06 -15.97
N GLY A 196 -7.30 -2.87 -15.04
CA GLY A 196 -5.87 -3.19 -15.20
C GLY A 196 -5.13 -2.26 -16.15
N GLU A 197 -3.94 -2.67 -16.60
CA GLU A 197 -3.11 -1.91 -17.55
C GLU A 197 -3.57 -2.09 -19.00
N THR A 198 -4.69 -1.45 -19.33
CA THR A 198 -5.36 -1.53 -20.64
C THR A 198 -5.27 -0.21 -21.41
N ASP A 199 -5.38 -0.27 -22.75
CA ASP A 199 -5.37 0.90 -23.63
C ASP A 199 -4.15 1.83 -23.50
N GLY A 200 -3.01 1.27 -23.11
CA GLY A 200 -1.75 1.98 -22.89
C GLY A 200 -1.65 2.73 -21.56
N TYR A 201 -2.60 2.53 -20.65
CA TYR A 201 -2.50 2.99 -19.26
C TYR A 201 -1.61 2.04 -18.45
N HIS A 202 -0.65 2.59 -17.73
CA HIS A 202 0.23 1.88 -16.81
C HIS A 202 0.05 2.39 -15.39
N LEU A 203 0.14 1.49 -14.40
CA LEU A 203 -0.05 1.85 -13.00
C LEU A 203 1.09 2.78 -12.55
N VAL A 204 0.74 3.95 -12.00
CA VAL A 204 1.72 4.92 -11.48
C VAL A 204 1.61 5.09 -9.96
N TRP A 205 0.47 4.75 -9.38
CA TRP A 205 0.25 4.77 -7.94
C TRP A 205 -0.94 3.89 -7.54
N ALA A 206 -0.83 3.25 -6.39
CA ALA A 206 -1.92 2.50 -5.78
C ALA A 206 -1.86 2.57 -4.25
N ASP A 207 -3.01 2.43 -3.63
CA ASP A 207 -3.14 2.07 -2.22
C ASP A 207 -4.14 0.91 -2.11
N TYR A 208 -3.67 -0.22 -1.58
CA TYR A 208 -4.43 -1.46 -1.42
C TYR A 208 -4.93 -1.66 0.02
N PHE A 209 -4.53 -0.80 0.96
CA PHE A 209 -4.96 -0.88 2.36
C PHE A 209 -4.75 -2.26 3.03
N ASN A 210 -3.69 -2.99 2.66
CA ASN A 210 -3.40 -4.33 3.17
C ASN A 210 -2.39 -4.36 4.33
N ASP A 211 -1.73 -3.24 4.64
CA ASP A 211 -0.65 -3.17 5.63
C ASP A 211 -1.16 -3.08 7.10
N GLY A 212 -2.47 -3.24 7.31
CA GLY A 212 -3.12 -3.15 8.63
C GLY A 212 -3.13 -1.74 9.25
N THR A 213 -2.50 -0.76 8.61
CA THR A 213 -2.48 0.65 9.03
C THR A 213 -2.60 1.58 7.82
N LEU A 214 -3.09 2.81 8.04
CA LEU A 214 -3.21 3.80 6.97
C LEU A 214 -1.82 4.35 6.62
N ASN A 215 -1.45 4.31 5.34
CA ASN A 215 -0.24 4.95 4.85
C ASN A 215 -0.39 6.48 4.92
N MET A 216 0.30 7.09 5.88
CA MET A 216 0.26 8.53 6.11
C MET A 216 1.12 9.33 5.14
N ASP A 217 1.97 8.69 4.32
CA ASP A 217 2.65 9.37 3.21
C ASP A 217 1.70 9.55 2.02
N ASN A 218 0.72 8.66 1.87
CA ASN A 218 -0.36 8.80 0.89
C ASN A 218 -1.46 9.75 1.39
N TRP A 219 -1.93 9.57 2.64
CA TRP A 219 -3.18 10.17 3.12
C TRP A 219 -3.03 11.11 4.30
N SER A 220 -3.82 12.18 4.29
CA SER A 220 -4.09 13.05 5.45
C SER A 220 -5.54 12.89 5.87
N ILE A 221 -5.79 12.73 7.17
CA ILE A 221 -7.15 12.71 7.70
C ILE A 221 -7.55 14.13 8.08
N GLU A 222 -8.68 14.61 7.55
CA GLU A 222 -9.23 15.90 7.92
C GLU A 222 -9.97 15.80 9.26
N VAL A 223 -9.64 16.70 10.20
CA VAL A 223 -10.21 16.73 11.54
C VAL A 223 -10.83 18.09 11.81
N ASN A 224 -12.14 18.20 11.59
CA ASN A 224 -12.90 19.43 11.80
C ASN A 224 -14.41 19.17 11.90
N GLY A 225 -15.15 20.18 12.34
CA GLY A 225 -16.62 20.19 12.38
C GLY A 225 -17.22 21.22 11.43
N ASP A 226 -16.51 21.65 10.39
CA ASP A 226 -16.96 22.75 9.54
C ASP A 226 -18.03 22.31 8.53
N GLY A 227 -18.23 20.99 8.41
CA GLY A 227 -19.35 20.38 7.68
C GLY A 227 -19.30 20.59 6.17
N GLY A 228 -18.09 20.59 5.60
CA GLY A 228 -17.82 20.61 4.15
C GLY A 228 -18.25 21.87 3.39
N GLY A 229 -18.92 22.82 4.06
CA GLY A 229 -19.67 23.91 3.40
C GLY A 229 -21.13 23.56 3.11
N ASN A 230 -21.58 22.34 3.40
CA ASN A 230 -22.88 21.79 3.01
C ASN A 230 -23.83 21.54 4.19
N SER A 231 -23.57 22.20 5.33
CA SER A 231 -24.38 22.09 6.55
C SER A 231 -24.47 20.65 7.09
N GLU A 232 -23.37 19.91 6.95
CA GLU A 232 -23.26 18.53 7.37
C GLU A 232 -23.20 18.40 8.91
N LEU A 233 -23.73 17.29 9.43
CA LEU A 233 -23.98 17.07 10.85
C LEU A 233 -22.79 16.46 11.60
N GLN A 234 -21.84 15.87 10.89
CA GLN A 234 -20.70 15.19 11.50
C GLN A 234 -19.57 16.13 11.90
N TYR A 235 -18.74 15.62 12.82
CA TYR A 235 -17.36 16.04 13.02
C TYR A 235 -16.44 14.98 12.40
N TYR A 236 -15.57 15.36 11.47
CA TYR A 236 -14.57 14.45 10.90
C TYR A 236 -13.42 14.19 11.87
N ARG A 237 -13.00 12.93 12.01
CA ARG A 237 -12.03 12.48 13.02
C ARG A 237 -11.15 11.35 12.51
N ALA A 238 -9.94 11.27 13.09
CA ALA A 238 -9.04 10.14 12.88
C ALA A 238 -9.60 8.81 13.42
N GLU A 239 -10.33 8.83 14.54
CA GLU A 239 -10.87 7.61 15.16
C GLU A 239 -12.07 7.00 14.40
N ASN A 240 -12.49 7.64 13.32
CA ASN A 240 -13.50 7.16 12.40
C ASN A 240 -12.89 6.59 11.11
N VAL A 241 -11.55 6.51 11.04
CA VAL A 241 -10.79 5.97 9.93
C VAL A 241 -9.89 4.85 10.45
N SER A 242 -9.93 3.69 9.80
CA SER A 242 -9.05 2.56 10.12
C SER A 242 -8.75 1.75 8.87
N VAL A 243 -7.75 0.88 8.94
CA VAL A 243 -7.49 -0.14 7.92
C VAL A 243 -7.72 -1.51 8.56
N GLY A 244 -8.35 -2.44 7.84
CA GLY A 244 -8.62 -3.79 8.30
C GLY A 244 -9.60 -4.52 7.39
N ASP A 245 -10.03 -5.70 7.82
CA ASP A 245 -10.80 -6.60 6.94
C ASP A 245 -12.28 -6.20 6.85
N GLU A 246 -12.85 -6.23 5.63
CA GLU A 246 -14.29 -6.19 5.45
C GLU A 246 -14.92 -7.48 6.00
N PRO A 247 -15.93 -7.43 6.89
CA PRO A 247 -16.34 -8.59 7.68
C PRO A 247 -16.89 -9.80 6.92
N ASN A 248 -17.36 -9.63 5.68
CA ASN A 248 -18.01 -10.69 4.92
C ASN A 248 -17.08 -11.33 3.89
N THR A 249 -16.16 -10.53 3.34
CA THR A 249 -15.24 -10.92 2.27
C THR A 249 -13.83 -11.21 2.78
N GLY A 250 -13.45 -10.64 3.94
CA GLY A 250 -12.09 -10.74 4.48
C GLY A 250 -11.06 -9.90 3.73
N LYS A 251 -11.49 -9.04 2.80
CA LYS A 251 -10.60 -8.14 2.05
C LYS A 251 -10.03 -7.06 2.95
N GLY A 252 -8.72 -6.79 2.86
CA GLY A 252 -8.11 -5.62 3.47
C GLY A 252 -8.69 -4.34 2.85
N CYS A 253 -9.10 -3.40 3.70
CA CYS A 253 -9.81 -2.21 3.26
C CYS A 253 -9.44 -1.02 4.12
N LEU A 254 -9.49 0.16 3.51
CA LEU A 254 -9.79 1.39 4.24
C LEU A 254 -11.25 1.35 4.69
N ILE A 255 -11.47 1.62 5.98
CA ILE A 255 -12.78 1.63 6.62
C ILE A 255 -13.07 3.05 7.14
N ILE A 256 -14.08 3.70 6.55
CA ILE A 256 -14.59 4.99 7.02
C ILE A 256 -15.91 4.75 7.77
N THR A 257 -15.93 5.11 9.05
CA THR A 257 -17.05 4.81 9.95
C THR A 257 -17.84 6.07 10.31
N ALA A 258 -19.12 6.12 9.98
CA ALA A 258 -20.04 7.16 10.49
C ALA A 258 -20.75 6.69 11.77
N LYS A 259 -20.83 7.54 12.79
CA LYS A 259 -21.48 7.26 14.07
C LYS A 259 -22.43 8.36 14.47
N LYS A 260 -23.59 7.98 15.02
CA LYS A 260 -24.49 8.90 15.73
C LYS A 260 -23.96 9.09 17.15
N GLU A 261 -23.16 10.14 17.36
CA GLU A 261 -22.61 10.49 18.67
C GLU A 261 -22.41 12.01 18.80
N ASN A 262 -22.55 12.52 20.03
CA ASN A 262 -22.28 13.93 20.30
C ASN A 262 -20.78 14.15 20.49
N TYR A 263 -20.18 14.99 19.65
CA TYR A 263 -18.75 15.31 19.73
C TYR A 263 -18.51 16.78 19.36
N LEU A 264 -17.90 17.55 20.29
CA LEU A 264 -17.55 18.96 20.11
C LEU A 264 -18.64 19.83 19.45
N GLY A 265 -19.90 19.63 19.84
CA GLY A 265 -21.04 20.41 19.34
C GLY A 265 -21.68 19.88 18.05
N LYS A 266 -21.18 18.77 17.50
CA LYS A 266 -21.80 18.01 16.41
C LYS A 266 -22.55 16.80 16.95
N THR A 267 -23.50 16.30 16.17
CA THR A 267 -24.41 15.21 16.54
C THR A 267 -24.08 13.88 15.87
N ALA A 268 -23.06 13.87 15.02
CA ALA A 268 -22.44 12.69 14.44
C ALA A 268 -20.92 12.83 14.36
N THR A 269 -20.22 11.73 14.12
CA THR A 269 -18.80 11.71 13.73
C THR A 269 -18.61 10.86 12.48
N SER A 270 -17.57 11.14 11.70
CA SER A 270 -17.20 10.34 10.54
C SER A 270 -15.74 10.56 10.15
N GLY A 271 -15.29 9.98 9.03
CA GLY A 271 -13.95 10.17 8.48
C GLY A 271 -13.98 10.85 7.11
N ARG A 272 -12.91 11.60 6.83
CA ARG A 272 -12.59 12.20 5.54
C ARG A 272 -11.08 12.18 5.35
N LEU A 273 -10.62 11.64 4.23
CA LEU A 273 -9.22 11.52 3.89
C LEU A 273 -8.94 12.23 2.58
N ILE A 274 -7.76 12.84 2.48
CA ILE A 274 -7.30 13.54 1.29
C ILE A 274 -5.84 13.19 1.00
N THR A 275 -5.47 13.19 -0.27
CA THR A 275 -4.07 13.06 -0.73
C THR A 275 -3.41 14.41 -1.03
N LYS A 276 -4.07 15.54 -0.67
CA LYS A 276 -3.56 16.90 -0.91
C LYS A 276 -2.13 17.06 -0.43
N ASP A 277 -1.29 17.67 -1.28
CA ASP A 277 0.14 17.92 -1.07
C ASP A 277 0.99 16.65 -0.82
N LYS A 278 0.39 15.46 -0.96
CA LYS A 278 1.02 14.15 -0.85
C LYS A 278 1.04 13.45 -2.19
N MET A 279 -0.12 13.13 -2.75
CA MET A 279 -0.26 12.56 -4.09
C MET A 279 -1.26 13.39 -4.89
N TYR A 280 -0.83 13.92 -6.03
CA TYR A 280 -1.68 14.68 -6.95
C TYR A 280 -1.18 14.57 -8.38
N PHE A 281 -2.10 14.64 -9.33
CA PHE A 281 -1.81 14.35 -10.73
C PHE A 281 -2.75 15.09 -11.68
N THR A 282 -2.34 15.25 -12.93
CA THR A 282 -3.16 15.76 -14.03
C THR A 282 -3.33 14.65 -15.05
N HIS A 283 -4.58 14.42 -15.45
CA HIS A 283 -4.98 13.41 -16.44
C HIS A 283 -4.58 11.97 -16.06
N GLY A 284 -5.23 11.00 -16.69
CA GLY A 284 -5.02 9.58 -16.45
C GLY A 284 -6.32 8.79 -16.33
N LYS A 285 -6.19 7.59 -15.79
CA LYS A 285 -7.31 6.73 -15.36
C LYS A 285 -7.24 6.58 -13.83
N VAL A 286 -8.37 6.72 -13.16
CA VAL A 286 -8.49 6.54 -11.71
C VAL A 286 -9.53 5.48 -11.44
N GLU A 287 -9.19 4.51 -10.60
CA GLU A 287 -10.08 3.42 -10.20
C GLU A 287 -10.19 3.34 -8.69
N ALA A 288 -11.40 3.10 -8.19
CA ALA A 288 -11.62 2.68 -6.80
C ALA A 288 -12.66 1.57 -6.71
N SER A 289 -12.34 0.52 -5.97
CA SER A 289 -13.26 -0.56 -5.61
C SER A 289 -13.88 -0.25 -4.25
N ILE A 290 -15.18 0.04 -4.22
CA ILE A 290 -15.86 0.59 -3.05
C ILE A 290 -17.13 -0.21 -2.75
N LYS A 291 -17.30 -0.59 -1.48
CA LYS A 291 -18.57 -1.04 -0.92
C LYS A 291 -19.16 0.08 -0.07
N PHE A 292 -20.25 0.68 -0.55
CA PHE A 292 -20.92 1.76 0.15
C PHE A 292 -21.79 1.26 1.31
N PRO A 293 -21.96 2.06 2.37
CA PRO A 293 -22.93 1.73 3.42
C PRO A 293 -24.36 1.79 2.86
N HIS A 294 -25.29 1.14 3.55
CA HIS A 294 -26.71 1.41 3.33
C HIS A 294 -27.02 2.88 3.63
N THR A 295 -27.19 3.69 2.58
CA THR A 295 -27.30 5.15 2.75
C THR A 295 -28.61 5.55 3.41
N ALA A 296 -29.65 4.70 3.25
CA ALA A 296 -31.00 4.88 3.76
C ALA A 296 -31.39 6.37 3.69
N ASN A 297 -31.73 6.99 4.84
CA ASN A 297 -31.81 8.43 4.91
C ASN A 297 -30.58 8.99 5.64
N GLY A 298 -29.89 9.92 4.99
CA GLY A 298 -28.96 10.85 5.64
C GLY A 298 -27.49 10.45 5.69
N LEU A 299 -27.04 9.41 4.98
CA LEU A 299 -25.61 9.24 4.68
C LEU A 299 -25.29 9.69 3.27
N TRP A 300 -24.11 10.28 3.10
CA TRP A 300 -23.60 10.79 1.85
C TRP A 300 -22.13 10.37 1.68
N PRO A 301 -21.87 9.15 1.18
CA PRO A 301 -20.53 8.73 0.81
C PRO A 301 -20.10 9.38 -0.52
N ALA A 302 -18.81 9.68 -0.64
CA ALA A 302 -18.23 10.27 -1.84
C ALA A 302 -16.80 9.77 -2.12
N PHE A 303 -16.51 9.57 -3.41
CA PHE A 303 -15.17 9.43 -3.98
C PHE A 303 -15.00 10.47 -5.08
N TRP A 304 -14.03 11.36 -4.91
CA TRP A 304 -13.97 12.61 -5.64
C TRP A 304 -12.55 13.18 -5.65
N MET A 305 -12.33 14.22 -6.44
CA MET A 305 -11.05 14.87 -6.63
C MET A 305 -11.20 16.39 -6.65
N MET A 306 -10.14 17.10 -6.26
CA MET A 306 -10.15 18.57 -6.21
C MET A 306 -8.77 19.12 -6.60
N GLY A 307 -8.73 20.30 -7.21
CA GLY A 307 -7.47 20.94 -7.60
C GLY A 307 -6.56 21.17 -6.40
N ASN A 308 -5.29 20.78 -6.53
CA ASN A 308 -4.30 20.94 -5.45
C ASN A 308 -4.01 22.42 -5.13
N ASP A 309 -4.41 23.34 -6.02
CA ASP A 309 -4.32 24.79 -5.87
C ASP A 309 -5.46 25.43 -5.04
N ILE A 310 -6.28 24.63 -4.35
CA ILE A 310 -7.38 25.15 -3.50
C ILE A 310 -6.92 26.16 -2.45
N GLY A 311 -5.70 26.02 -1.91
CA GLY A 311 -5.17 26.97 -0.92
C GLY A 311 -4.89 28.36 -1.52
N GLU A 312 -4.61 28.41 -2.82
CA GLU A 312 -4.19 29.58 -3.55
C GLU A 312 -5.37 30.29 -4.22
N VAL A 313 -6.27 29.53 -4.85
CA VAL A 313 -7.37 30.10 -5.65
C VAL A 313 -8.74 29.94 -5.02
N GLY A 314 -8.88 29.05 -4.03
CA GLY A 314 -10.15 28.73 -3.38
C GLY A 314 -11.12 27.94 -4.24
N TRP A 315 -12.19 27.47 -3.63
CA TRP A 315 -13.31 26.84 -4.33
C TRP A 315 -14.29 27.90 -4.89
N PRO A 316 -14.88 27.72 -6.09
CA PRO A 316 -14.75 26.59 -7.02
C PRO A 316 -13.64 26.77 -8.06
N ARG A 317 -12.79 27.81 -7.93
CA ARG A 317 -11.69 28.06 -8.89
C ARG A 317 -10.67 26.94 -8.93
N CYS A 318 -10.54 26.18 -7.85
CA CYS A 318 -9.69 24.99 -7.80
C CYS A 318 -10.18 23.85 -8.70
N GLY A 319 -11.46 23.82 -9.10
CA GLY A 319 -12.02 22.69 -9.83
C GLY A 319 -12.26 21.49 -8.91
N GLU A 320 -13.37 20.80 -9.14
CA GLU A 320 -13.82 19.62 -8.38
C GLU A 320 -14.41 18.61 -9.37
N ILE A 321 -14.04 17.33 -9.20
CA ILE A 321 -14.51 16.20 -9.99
C ILE A 321 -15.07 15.15 -9.02
N ASP A 322 -16.38 15.07 -8.92
CA ASP A 322 -17.07 14.09 -8.11
C ASP A 322 -17.29 12.84 -8.93
N ILE A 323 -16.42 11.83 -8.74
CA ILE A 323 -16.48 10.58 -9.49
C ILE A 323 -17.78 9.88 -9.13
N VAL A 324 -18.04 9.68 -7.83
CA VAL A 324 -19.32 9.13 -7.36
C VAL A 324 -19.74 9.73 -6.03
N GLU A 325 -21.02 10.10 -5.98
CA GLU A 325 -21.74 10.45 -4.76
C GLU A 325 -23.06 9.66 -4.65
N MET A 326 -23.45 9.30 -3.43
CA MET A 326 -24.75 8.67 -3.14
C MET A 326 -25.47 9.36 -1.97
N GLY A 327 -26.78 9.11 -1.83
CA GLY A 327 -27.58 9.64 -0.71
C GLY A 327 -28.35 10.93 -1.01
N HIS A 328 -28.42 11.33 -2.27
CA HIS A 328 -29.15 12.52 -2.70
C HIS A 328 -30.66 12.41 -2.39
N LYS A 329 -31.31 13.55 -2.10
CA LYS A 329 -32.75 13.62 -1.76
C LYS A 329 -33.67 12.96 -2.79
N ASP A 330 -33.28 12.97 -4.07
CA ASP A 330 -34.11 12.43 -5.16
C ASP A 330 -34.12 10.90 -5.12
N GLY A 331 -32.98 10.29 -4.78
CA GLY A 331 -32.92 8.85 -4.48
C GLY A 331 -33.79 8.48 -3.27
N ILE A 332 -33.78 9.31 -2.23
CA ILE A 332 -34.64 9.13 -1.04
C ILE A 332 -36.13 9.21 -1.42
N THR A 333 -36.52 10.26 -2.14
CA THR A 333 -37.91 10.50 -2.52
C THR A 333 -38.43 9.42 -3.47
N ALA A 334 -37.57 8.89 -4.34
CA ALA A 334 -37.90 7.83 -5.29
C ALA A 334 -37.81 6.41 -4.68
N ASN A 335 -37.40 6.28 -3.41
CA ASN A 335 -37.11 5.00 -2.76
C ASN A 335 -36.14 4.13 -3.59
N ALA A 336 -35.04 4.75 -4.01
CA ALA A 336 -33.98 4.16 -4.84
C ALA A 336 -32.59 4.43 -4.25
N GLN A 337 -32.50 4.65 -2.93
CA GLN A 337 -31.27 5.06 -2.25
C GLN A 337 -30.12 4.06 -2.43
N ASP A 338 -30.45 2.79 -2.63
CA ASP A 338 -29.53 1.68 -2.86
C ASP A 338 -28.83 1.71 -4.22
N ARG A 339 -29.36 2.45 -5.20
CA ARG A 339 -28.94 2.42 -6.61
C ARG A 339 -28.98 3.77 -7.32
N TYR A 340 -29.31 4.84 -6.60
CA TYR A 340 -29.30 6.22 -7.10
C TYR A 340 -28.00 6.90 -6.69
N PHE A 341 -27.27 7.42 -7.67
CA PHE A 341 -25.95 8.02 -7.51
C PHE A 341 -25.73 9.09 -8.57
N ASN A 342 -24.69 9.90 -8.44
CA ASN A 342 -24.31 10.88 -9.47
C ASN A 342 -22.80 11.03 -9.60
N GLY A 343 -22.40 11.58 -10.74
CA GLY A 343 -21.11 12.26 -10.91
C GLY A 343 -21.36 13.74 -11.15
N ALA A 344 -20.40 14.58 -10.75
CA ALA A 344 -20.49 16.02 -10.90
C ALA A 344 -19.12 16.67 -11.13
N CYS A 345 -19.15 17.90 -11.65
CA CYS A 345 -17.99 18.75 -11.79
C CYS A 345 -18.35 20.18 -11.42
N HIS A 346 -17.50 20.85 -10.64
CA HIS A 346 -17.68 22.22 -10.19
C HIS A 346 -16.44 23.05 -10.55
N TRP A 347 -16.60 24.24 -11.12
CA TRP A 347 -15.46 25.04 -11.56
C TRP A 347 -15.76 26.55 -11.55
N GLY A 348 -14.85 27.35 -12.10
CA GLY A 348 -15.14 28.75 -12.36
C GLY A 348 -15.04 29.63 -11.12
N PHE A 349 -15.91 30.63 -11.06
CA PHE A 349 -16.03 31.53 -9.93
C PHE A 349 -17.48 31.95 -9.73
N TYR A 350 -17.78 32.49 -8.56
CA TYR A 350 -19.09 33.03 -8.26
C TYR A 350 -19.39 34.28 -9.10
N ASN A 351 -20.51 34.26 -9.81
CA ASN A 351 -21.10 35.46 -10.40
C ASN A 351 -21.69 36.38 -9.32
N GLU A 352 -22.18 37.54 -9.75
CA GLU A 352 -22.80 38.54 -8.85
C GLU A 352 -24.04 38.01 -8.11
N GLN A 353 -24.65 36.93 -8.57
CA GLN A 353 -25.80 36.26 -7.95
C GLN A 353 -25.39 35.13 -6.99
N GLY A 354 -24.08 34.91 -6.77
CA GLY A 354 -23.58 33.84 -5.92
C GLY A 354 -23.72 32.44 -6.53
N GLN A 355 -23.85 32.35 -7.85
CA GLN A 355 -23.86 31.08 -8.60
C GLN A 355 -22.51 30.86 -9.28
N TYR A 356 -22.16 29.60 -9.51
CA TYR A 356 -20.93 29.22 -10.18
C TYR A 356 -21.25 28.07 -11.17
N PRO A 357 -20.41 27.87 -12.20
CA PRO A 357 -20.67 26.84 -13.19
C PRO A 357 -20.42 25.45 -12.60
N ASN A 358 -21.37 24.55 -12.86
CA ASN A 358 -21.32 23.16 -12.47
C ASN A 358 -22.07 22.30 -13.50
N TYR A 359 -21.73 21.03 -13.55
CA TYR A 359 -22.44 20.03 -14.33
C TYR A 359 -22.55 18.75 -13.50
N ALA A 360 -23.78 18.33 -13.19
CA ALA A 360 -24.07 17.11 -12.45
C ALA A 360 -25.00 16.21 -13.27
N LYS A 361 -24.75 14.91 -13.23
CA LYS A 361 -25.62 13.91 -13.87
C LYS A 361 -25.89 12.77 -12.90
N ALA A 362 -27.15 12.67 -12.49
CA ALA A 362 -27.62 11.56 -11.68
C ALA A 362 -28.03 10.37 -12.54
N SER A 363 -27.86 9.18 -11.98
CA SER A 363 -28.20 7.90 -12.56
C SER A 363 -28.89 7.01 -11.54
N THR A 364 -29.79 6.16 -12.02
CA THR A 364 -30.39 5.09 -11.23
C THR A 364 -30.01 3.77 -11.88
N ASN A 365 -29.17 2.99 -11.21
CA ASN A 365 -28.74 1.71 -11.74
C ASN A 365 -29.86 0.66 -11.68
N SER A 366 -29.72 -0.42 -12.46
CA SER A 366 -30.68 -1.54 -12.44
C SER A 366 -30.53 -2.47 -11.23
N TYR A 367 -29.39 -2.43 -10.53
CA TYR A 367 -29.09 -3.23 -9.34
C TYR A 367 -28.62 -2.34 -8.18
N GLY A 368 -28.74 -2.86 -6.96
CA GLY A 368 -28.27 -2.19 -5.74
C GLY A 368 -26.74 -2.16 -5.66
N MET A 369 -26.20 -1.11 -5.05
CA MET A 369 -24.77 -0.78 -5.02
C MET A 369 -24.17 -0.73 -3.60
N GLN A 370 -24.92 -1.23 -2.61
CA GLN A 370 -24.60 -1.09 -1.17
C GLN A 370 -24.36 -2.42 -0.46
N ASP A 371 -24.49 -3.54 -1.18
CA ASP A 371 -24.29 -4.88 -0.64
C ASP A 371 -22.91 -5.46 -0.99
N ASP A 372 -22.32 -5.03 -2.11
CA ASP A 372 -21.08 -5.56 -2.68
C ASP A 372 -20.11 -4.43 -3.07
N PHE A 373 -18.88 -4.82 -3.41
CA PHE A 373 -17.90 -3.90 -4.02
C PHE A 373 -18.26 -3.60 -5.48
N HIS A 374 -18.15 -2.32 -5.83
CA HIS A 374 -18.35 -1.80 -7.16
C HIS A 374 -17.14 -1.00 -7.62
N LEU A 375 -16.79 -1.13 -8.90
CA LEU A 375 -15.65 -0.43 -9.49
C LEU A 375 -16.12 0.91 -10.07
N PHE A 376 -15.56 2.00 -9.55
CA PHE A 376 -15.74 3.33 -10.12
C PHE A 376 -14.49 3.71 -10.88
N THR A 377 -14.64 4.02 -12.17
CA THR A 377 -13.53 4.39 -13.05
C THR A 377 -13.75 5.77 -13.62
N LEU A 378 -12.75 6.64 -13.50
CA LEU A 378 -12.66 7.92 -14.20
C LEU A 378 -11.59 7.81 -15.29
N TYR A 379 -11.95 8.13 -16.53
CA TYR A 379 -10.99 8.52 -17.56
C TYR A 379 -10.99 10.04 -17.67
N TRP A 380 -9.80 10.63 -17.60
CA TRP A 380 -9.60 12.07 -17.64
C TRP A 380 -8.43 12.38 -18.56
N ASP A 381 -8.69 13.02 -19.70
CA ASP A 381 -7.65 13.47 -20.63
C ASP A 381 -7.85 14.94 -21.03
N GLN A 382 -6.98 15.47 -21.89
CA GLN A 382 -7.07 16.85 -22.37
C GLN A 382 -8.39 17.23 -23.07
N ASN A 383 -9.22 16.26 -23.47
CA ASN A 383 -10.44 16.49 -24.23
C ASN A 383 -11.69 16.31 -23.38
N GLU A 384 -11.73 15.31 -22.50
CA GLU A 384 -12.94 14.96 -21.76
C GLU A 384 -12.69 14.23 -20.43
N LEU A 385 -13.73 14.25 -19.60
CA LEU A 385 -13.91 13.43 -18.40
C LEU A 385 -15.02 12.40 -18.68
N ARG A 386 -14.79 11.12 -18.37
CA ARG A 386 -15.79 10.05 -18.49
C ARG A 386 -15.76 9.14 -17.27
N MET A 387 -16.92 8.94 -16.64
CA MET A 387 -17.05 8.11 -15.44
C MET A 387 -17.88 6.86 -15.71
N TYR A 388 -17.43 5.73 -15.19
CA TYR A 388 -17.97 4.39 -15.42
C TYR A 388 -18.20 3.66 -14.10
N LEU A 389 -19.20 2.78 -14.12
CA LEU A 389 -19.55 1.88 -13.03
C LEU A 389 -19.38 0.44 -13.51
N ASP A 390 -18.67 -0.38 -12.74
CA ASP A 390 -18.48 -1.81 -12.94
C ASP A 390 -17.94 -2.17 -14.34
N GLN A 391 -16.98 -1.39 -14.83
CA GLN A 391 -16.38 -1.62 -16.16
C GLN A 391 -15.58 -2.94 -16.21
N ASP A 392 -15.13 -3.46 -15.07
CA ASP A 392 -14.57 -4.80 -14.92
C ASP A 392 -15.60 -5.91 -15.22
N LYS A 393 -16.86 -5.71 -14.83
CA LYS A 393 -17.96 -6.66 -15.07
C LYS A 393 -18.64 -6.42 -16.42
N TYR A 394 -18.67 -5.17 -16.88
CA TYR A 394 -19.32 -4.73 -18.10
C TYR A 394 -18.38 -3.83 -18.94
N PRO A 395 -17.41 -4.41 -19.66
CA PRO A 395 -16.40 -3.63 -20.40
C PRO A 395 -16.96 -2.63 -21.42
N ASP A 396 -18.11 -2.96 -22.02
CA ASP A 396 -18.79 -2.14 -23.04
C ASP A 396 -19.86 -1.19 -22.45
N VAL A 397 -19.89 -0.97 -21.13
CA VAL A 397 -20.88 -0.08 -20.51
C VAL A 397 -20.66 1.37 -20.92
N ASP A 398 -21.75 2.08 -21.25
CA ASP A 398 -21.69 3.52 -21.51
C ASP A 398 -21.34 4.30 -20.24
N PRO A 399 -20.59 5.42 -20.34
CA PRO A 399 -20.30 6.25 -19.18
C PRO A 399 -21.59 6.86 -18.60
N TYR A 400 -21.78 6.75 -17.29
CA TYR A 400 -22.90 7.41 -16.64
C TYR A 400 -22.72 8.93 -16.60
N PHE A 401 -21.49 9.43 -16.68
CA PHE A 401 -21.15 10.84 -16.77
C PHE A 401 -20.10 11.07 -17.86
N SER A 402 -20.29 12.11 -18.70
CA SER A 402 -19.29 12.55 -19.68
C SER A 402 -19.36 14.07 -19.83
N MET A 403 -18.20 14.73 -19.85
CA MET A 403 -18.09 16.17 -20.03
C MET A 403 -16.84 16.51 -20.84
N GLY A 404 -17.02 17.23 -21.95
CA GLY A 404 -15.90 17.76 -22.73
C GLY A 404 -15.23 18.92 -22.01
N ILE A 405 -13.90 18.91 -21.96
CA ILE A 405 -13.09 19.91 -21.26
C ILE A 405 -12.06 20.62 -22.16
N SER A 406 -12.06 20.36 -23.47
CA SER A 406 -11.11 20.97 -24.42
C SER A 406 -11.24 22.48 -24.65
N ASP A 407 -12.34 23.12 -24.22
CA ASP A 407 -12.52 24.55 -24.40
C ASP A 407 -11.69 25.35 -23.39
N MET A 408 -10.81 26.20 -23.93
CA MET A 408 -9.91 27.09 -23.19
C MET A 408 -10.26 28.58 -23.39
N ASN A 409 -11.34 28.88 -24.13
CA ASN A 409 -11.60 30.24 -24.58
C ASN A 409 -12.32 31.10 -23.54
N GLY A 410 -11.54 31.94 -22.86
CA GLY A 410 -12.02 32.94 -21.91
C GLY A 410 -12.17 32.40 -20.49
N ASP A 411 -12.40 33.29 -19.53
CA ASP A 411 -12.26 33.01 -18.10
C ASP A 411 -13.22 31.94 -17.56
N TRP A 412 -14.32 31.64 -18.26
CA TRP A 412 -15.32 30.65 -17.84
C TRP A 412 -15.15 29.27 -18.50
N ALA A 413 -14.19 29.16 -19.43
CA ALA A 413 -13.99 27.94 -20.19
C ALA A 413 -13.54 26.80 -19.26
N VAL A 414 -14.19 25.65 -19.41
CA VAL A 414 -14.07 24.49 -18.53
C VAL A 414 -12.63 23.95 -18.45
N GLY A 415 -11.89 23.95 -19.56
CA GLY A 415 -10.52 23.45 -19.62
C GLY A 415 -9.54 24.23 -18.73
N ASN A 416 -9.81 25.52 -18.47
CA ASN A 416 -8.97 26.33 -17.57
C ASN A 416 -8.96 25.80 -16.12
N TYR A 417 -9.89 24.91 -15.78
CA TYR A 417 -10.09 24.41 -14.42
C TYR A 417 -9.79 22.91 -14.28
N PHE A 418 -9.76 22.16 -15.39
CA PHE A 418 -9.57 20.70 -15.38
C PHE A 418 -8.31 20.23 -16.14
N HIS A 419 -7.38 21.14 -16.47
CA HIS A 419 -6.03 20.80 -16.97
C HIS A 419 -4.94 21.15 -15.95
N LYS A 420 -5.17 20.79 -14.68
CA LYS A 420 -4.26 21.08 -13.58
C LYS A 420 -4.25 19.95 -12.57
N PRO A 421 -3.25 19.88 -11.67
CA PRO A 421 -3.14 18.74 -10.77
C PRO A 421 -4.25 18.70 -9.73
N CYS A 422 -4.86 17.54 -9.58
CA CYS A 422 -5.90 17.26 -8.60
C CYS A 422 -5.42 16.19 -7.61
N PHE A 423 -5.91 16.26 -6.38
CA PHE A 423 -5.74 15.23 -5.37
C PHE A 423 -7.05 14.48 -5.14
N VAL A 424 -6.95 13.26 -4.62
CA VAL A 424 -8.08 12.36 -4.30
C VAL A 424 -8.63 12.63 -2.90
N LEU A 425 -9.96 12.53 -2.76
CA LEU A 425 -10.70 12.59 -1.51
C LEU A 425 -11.65 11.39 -1.37
N LEU A 426 -11.78 10.90 -0.14
CA LEU A 426 -12.76 9.90 0.28
C LEU A 426 -13.43 10.34 1.57
N ASN A 427 -14.77 10.30 1.64
CA ASN A 427 -15.49 10.57 2.87
C ASN A 427 -16.85 9.89 2.97
N LEU A 428 -17.37 9.86 4.19
CA LEU A 428 -18.75 9.47 4.50
C LEU A 428 -19.42 10.59 5.30
N ALA A 429 -20.13 11.51 4.63
CA ALA A 429 -20.83 12.60 5.29
C ALA A 429 -22.17 12.13 5.90
N VAL A 430 -22.67 12.91 6.88
CA VAL A 430 -23.93 12.65 7.60
C VAL A 430 -24.82 13.88 7.53
N GLY A 431 -26.00 13.73 6.92
CA GLY A 431 -26.95 14.82 6.70
C GLY A 431 -26.41 15.91 5.76
N GLY A 432 -27.02 17.09 5.84
CA GLY A 432 -26.64 18.25 5.04
C GLY A 432 -27.54 18.50 3.83
N ASN A 433 -27.10 19.43 2.99
CA ASN A 433 -27.88 19.98 1.88
C ASN A 433 -28.17 18.95 0.77
N PHE A 434 -27.28 17.97 0.58
CA PHE A 434 -27.38 16.95 -0.46
C PHE A 434 -28.50 15.92 -0.18
N PRO A 435 -28.58 15.30 1.02
CA PRO A 435 -29.76 14.52 1.40
C PRO A 435 -30.98 15.38 1.75
N GLN A 436 -30.80 16.69 1.97
CA GLN A 436 -31.80 17.61 2.58
C GLN A 436 -32.29 17.15 3.96
N ILE A 437 -31.36 16.71 4.79
CA ILE A 437 -31.64 16.24 6.15
C ILE A 437 -30.69 16.96 7.11
N TRP A 438 -31.24 17.82 7.97
CA TRP A 438 -30.47 18.65 8.91
C TRP A 438 -30.75 18.32 10.38
N ASP A 439 -31.59 17.32 10.66
CA ASP A 439 -31.80 16.79 11.99
C ASP A 439 -31.25 15.35 12.08
N ILE A 440 -30.39 15.09 13.06
CA ILE A 440 -29.84 13.76 13.33
C ILE A 440 -30.92 12.72 13.67
N ASN A 441 -32.12 13.14 14.05
CA ASN A 441 -33.25 12.26 14.29
C ASN A 441 -33.95 11.79 13.01
N GLU A 442 -33.72 12.48 11.89
CA GLU A 442 -34.21 12.09 10.56
C GLU A 442 -33.19 11.21 9.79
N VAL A 443 -31.95 11.11 10.30
CA VAL A 443 -30.91 10.21 9.77
C VAL A 443 -31.21 8.78 10.23
N THR A 444 -31.94 8.02 9.41
CA THR A 444 -32.32 6.63 9.71
C THR A 444 -31.20 5.63 9.46
N ALA A 445 -30.23 5.97 8.62
CA ALA A 445 -29.10 5.12 8.28
C ALA A 445 -28.23 4.72 9.50
N LEU A 446 -28.24 5.55 10.55
CA LEU A 446 -27.48 5.32 11.78
C LEU A 446 -28.38 4.87 12.95
N ALA A 447 -29.64 4.50 12.70
CA ALA A 447 -30.59 4.15 13.74
C ALA A 447 -30.20 2.88 14.52
N ASN A 448 -29.52 1.94 13.85
CA ASN A 448 -29.17 0.64 14.41
C ASN A 448 -27.68 0.47 14.73
N GLY A 449 -26.90 1.56 14.66
CA GLY A 449 -25.46 1.52 14.92
C GLY A 449 -24.63 2.33 13.92
N PRO A 450 -23.31 2.15 13.95
CA PRO A 450 -22.41 2.76 12.97
C PRO A 450 -22.67 2.24 11.55
N ALA A 451 -22.34 3.06 10.57
CA ALA A 451 -22.28 2.68 9.16
C ALA A 451 -20.84 2.74 8.66
N TYR A 452 -20.51 1.90 7.69
CA TYR A 452 -19.15 1.70 7.21
C TYR A 452 -19.10 1.80 5.69
N MET A 453 -18.17 2.62 5.18
CA MET A 453 -17.75 2.60 3.80
C MET A 453 -16.42 1.87 3.73
N TYR A 454 -16.35 0.82 2.89
CA TYR A 454 -15.15 0.03 2.68
C TYR A 454 -14.57 0.37 1.32
N VAL A 455 -13.27 0.66 1.27
CA VAL A 455 -12.52 0.90 0.05
C VAL A 455 -11.42 -0.14 -0.01
N ASP A 456 -11.51 -1.02 -1.00
CA ASP A 456 -10.59 -2.13 -1.25
C ASP A 456 -9.27 -1.59 -1.83
N TYR A 457 -9.36 -0.74 -2.85
CA TYR A 457 -8.19 -0.02 -3.36
C TYR A 457 -8.54 1.32 -3.99
N VAL A 458 -7.52 2.15 -4.15
CA VAL A 458 -7.51 3.26 -5.11
C VAL A 458 -6.28 3.12 -6.00
N LYS A 459 -6.45 3.20 -7.32
CA LYS A 459 -5.38 3.05 -8.32
C LYS A 459 -5.41 4.22 -9.31
N VAL A 460 -4.23 4.70 -9.68
CA VAL A 460 -4.02 5.76 -10.69
C VAL A 460 -3.11 5.21 -11.78
N TYR A 461 -3.51 5.42 -13.03
CA TYR A 461 -2.78 4.99 -14.21
C TYR A 461 -2.59 6.14 -15.19
N GLN A 462 -1.48 6.14 -15.93
CA GLN A 462 -1.15 7.15 -16.95
C GLN A 462 -0.54 6.50 -18.20
N LYS A 463 -0.60 7.20 -19.34
CA LYS A 463 -0.05 6.72 -20.62
C LYS A 463 1.38 7.22 -20.88
N GLY A 464 1.91 8.11 -20.05
CA GLY A 464 3.19 8.78 -20.25
C GLY A 464 3.13 9.92 -21.28
N MET A 465 1.97 10.55 -21.44
CA MET A 465 1.76 11.66 -22.38
C MET A 465 2.25 12.99 -21.81
N ALA A 466 2.60 13.94 -22.67
CA ALA A 466 3.19 15.21 -22.25
C ALA A 466 2.23 16.13 -21.46
N ASP A 467 0.93 15.88 -21.55
CA ASP A 467 -0.13 16.58 -20.81
C ASP A 467 -0.50 15.89 -19.48
N GLU A 468 0.12 14.75 -19.16
CA GLU A 468 -0.02 14.06 -17.89
C GLU A 468 1.04 14.54 -16.89
N THR A 469 0.67 14.67 -15.62
CA THR A 469 1.62 14.91 -14.53
C THR A 469 1.30 14.02 -13.35
N PHE A 470 2.30 13.59 -12.60
CA PHE A 470 2.13 12.86 -11.35
C PHE A 470 3.14 13.36 -10.33
N THR A 471 2.70 13.61 -9.10
CA THR A 471 3.58 13.97 -7.99
C THR A 471 3.21 13.17 -6.76
N HIS A 472 4.21 12.53 -6.15
CA HIS A 472 4.13 11.90 -4.84
C HIS A 472 5.22 12.45 -3.93
N VAL A 473 4.84 13.26 -2.95
CA VAL A 473 5.72 13.93 -1.99
C VAL A 473 5.96 13.00 -0.82
N ASN A 474 7.02 12.19 -0.90
CA ASN A 474 7.43 11.38 0.24
C ASN A 474 8.30 12.21 1.20
N THR A 475 7.78 12.47 2.42
CA THR A 475 8.46 13.29 3.45
C THR A 475 9.17 12.46 4.52
N SER A 476 9.00 11.15 4.49
CA SER A 476 9.80 10.21 5.27
C SER A 476 11.27 10.22 4.81
N VAL A 477 12.16 9.76 5.68
CA VAL A 477 13.50 9.33 5.27
C VAL A 477 13.39 7.91 4.73
N ASP A 478 12.63 7.72 3.65
CA ASP A 478 12.60 6.44 2.96
C ASP A 478 13.78 6.41 1.98
N GLU A 479 14.86 5.80 2.43
CA GLU A 479 15.62 4.93 1.54
C GLU A 479 14.76 3.67 1.33
N VAL A 480 14.58 3.27 0.08
CA VAL A 480 13.82 2.08 -0.38
C VAL A 480 12.38 2.39 -0.85
N ASN A 481 12.31 3.03 -2.02
CA ASN A 481 11.35 2.69 -3.06
C ASN A 481 12.13 2.68 -4.40
N GLU A 482 12.00 1.65 -5.23
CA GLU A 482 12.92 1.35 -6.34
C GLU A 482 12.87 2.37 -7.49
N ASP A 483 11.74 3.05 -7.70
CA ASP A 483 11.58 4.03 -8.78
C ASP A 483 11.84 5.50 -8.37
N THR A 484 12.17 5.76 -7.10
CA THR A 484 12.36 7.14 -6.62
C THR A 484 13.80 7.62 -6.79
N PHE A 485 13.98 8.91 -7.12
CA PHE A 485 15.30 9.56 -7.11
C PHE A 485 15.86 9.57 -5.66
N ARG A 486 17.08 9.07 -5.45
CA ARG A 486 17.71 8.89 -4.12
C ARG A 486 18.91 9.83 -3.93
N CYS A 487 19.13 10.29 -2.70
CA CYS A 487 20.32 11.05 -2.28
C CYS A 487 21.07 10.25 -1.22
N TYR A 488 22.32 9.84 -1.47
CA TYR A 488 23.09 9.00 -0.55
C TYR A 488 24.60 9.33 -0.54
N PRO A 489 25.30 9.20 0.60
CA PRO A 489 24.75 8.94 1.92
C PRO A 489 23.91 10.13 2.40
N ASN A 490 22.84 9.85 3.13
CA ASN A 490 22.03 10.88 3.79
C ASN A 490 21.50 10.33 5.12
N PRO A 491 22.13 10.65 6.27
CA PRO A 491 22.98 11.82 6.48
C PRO A 491 24.35 11.78 5.79
N THR A 492 24.79 12.92 5.26
CA THR A 492 26.09 13.11 4.60
C THR A 492 27.09 13.84 5.50
N CYS A 493 28.37 13.49 5.40
CA CYS A 493 29.47 14.27 5.97
C CYS A 493 30.08 15.22 4.94
N ASP A 494 30.36 14.74 3.73
CA ASP A 494 31.16 15.51 2.78
C ASP A 494 30.44 15.59 1.45
N VAL A 495 30.16 14.44 0.82
CA VAL A 495 29.52 14.36 -0.49
C VAL A 495 28.28 13.50 -0.39
N PHE A 496 27.19 13.91 -1.04
CA PHE A 496 26.05 13.04 -1.33
C PHE A 496 25.87 12.91 -2.83
N ARG A 497 25.40 11.73 -3.26
CA ARG A 497 25.29 11.29 -4.64
C ARG A 497 23.85 10.96 -4.96
N PHE A 498 23.58 10.88 -6.26
CA PHE A 498 22.28 10.52 -6.79
C PHE A 498 22.32 9.15 -7.45
N ASN A 499 21.22 8.39 -7.36
CA ASN A 499 21.11 7.09 -8.05
C ASN A 499 21.02 7.24 -9.59
N ARG A 500 20.69 8.44 -10.06
CA ARG A 500 20.76 8.87 -11.47
C ARG A 500 21.07 10.37 -11.55
N PRO A 501 21.61 10.90 -12.66
CA PRO A 501 21.91 12.33 -12.77
C PRO A 501 20.66 13.21 -12.65
N ALA A 502 20.76 14.32 -11.92
CA ALA A 502 19.75 15.37 -11.87
C ALA A 502 19.93 16.36 -13.02
N GLN A 503 18.83 16.72 -13.71
CA GLN A 503 18.82 17.82 -14.68
C GLN A 503 19.08 19.15 -13.97
N SER A 504 18.46 19.35 -12.81
CA SER A 504 18.76 20.48 -11.92
C SER A 504 18.54 20.15 -10.45
N ILE A 505 19.24 20.89 -9.59
CA ILE A 505 19.03 20.86 -8.15
C ILE A 505 19.18 22.27 -7.57
N GLU A 506 18.28 22.61 -6.66
CA GLU A 506 18.35 23.79 -5.79
C GLU A 506 18.27 23.32 -4.34
N VAL A 507 19.23 23.73 -3.51
CA VAL A 507 19.27 23.37 -2.09
C VAL A 507 19.06 24.62 -1.26
N VAL A 508 18.11 24.55 -0.33
CA VAL A 508 17.80 25.61 0.63
C VAL A 508 18.10 25.15 2.05
N ASN A 509 18.57 26.08 2.88
CA ASN A 509 18.65 25.86 4.32
C ASN A 509 17.28 26.07 5.00
N MET A 510 17.18 25.75 6.29
CA MET A 510 15.93 25.93 7.06
C MET A 510 15.46 27.39 7.21
N MET A 511 16.28 28.37 6.85
CA MET A 511 15.89 29.78 6.81
C MET A 511 15.33 30.20 5.44
N GLY A 512 15.19 29.25 4.51
CA GLY A 512 14.73 29.49 3.14
C GLY A 512 15.78 30.13 2.22
N GLN A 513 17.04 30.15 2.64
CA GLN A 513 18.12 30.70 1.81
C GLN A 513 18.66 29.62 0.88
N VAL A 514 18.74 29.92 -0.41
CA VAL A 514 19.40 29.05 -1.40
C VAL A 514 20.90 29.02 -1.12
N ILE A 515 21.42 27.83 -0.83
CA ILE A 515 22.84 27.58 -0.56
C ILE A 515 23.57 26.93 -1.74
N LEU A 516 22.83 26.30 -2.65
CA LEU A 516 23.36 25.70 -3.87
C LEU A 516 22.30 25.75 -4.98
N SER A 517 22.74 26.04 -6.20
CA SER A 517 21.97 25.80 -7.42
C SER A 517 22.90 25.30 -8.52
N CYS A 518 22.61 24.13 -9.10
CA CYS A 518 23.39 23.56 -10.18
C CYS A 518 22.54 22.74 -11.15
N GLN A 519 23.13 22.39 -12.30
CA GLN A 519 22.48 21.73 -13.43
C GLN A 519 23.34 20.56 -13.88
N ASN A 520 22.72 19.48 -14.34
CA ASN A 520 23.37 18.28 -14.86
C ASN A 520 24.43 17.70 -13.92
N VAL A 521 23.99 17.29 -12.72
CA VAL A 521 24.86 16.82 -11.64
C VAL A 521 24.47 15.44 -11.16
N ASP A 522 25.45 14.61 -10.81
CA ASP A 522 25.30 13.26 -10.25
C ASP A 522 25.69 13.19 -8.76
N GLN A 523 26.33 14.23 -8.23
CA GLN A 523 26.68 14.38 -6.83
C GLN A 523 26.83 15.84 -6.41
N ILE A 524 26.77 16.09 -5.10
CA ILE A 524 26.96 17.39 -4.47
C ILE A 524 28.02 17.29 -3.39
N ASP A 525 28.97 18.22 -3.44
CA ASP A 525 29.93 18.47 -2.37
C ASP A 525 29.35 19.44 -1.34
N ALA A 526 29.07 18.90 -0.15
CA ALA A 526 28.56 19.58 1.02
C ALA A 526 29.61 19.74 2.13
N THR A 527 30.90 19.51 1.84
CA THR A 527 31.99 19.54 2.84
C THR A 527 32.02 20.86 3.63
N GLU A 528 31.81 21.97 2.94
CA GLU A 528 31.83 23.33 3.51
C GLU A 528 30.47 23.77 4.07
N TRP A 529 29.44 22.90 4.03
CA TRP A 529 28.12 23.25 4.56
C TRP A 529 28.12 23.13 6.08
N PRO A 530 27.47 24.09 6.80
CA PRO A 530 27.22 23.93 8.22
C PRO A 530 26.45 22.64 8.53
N VAL A 531 26.75 22.01 9.66
CA VAL A 531 25.95 20.91 10.22
C VAL A 531 24.50 21.37 10.36
N GLY A 532 23.55 20.59 9.85
CA GLY A 532 22.16 20.98 9.86
C GLY A 532 21.29 20.28 8.83
N LEU A 533 20.05 20.76 8.76
CA LEU A 533 19.03 20.26 7.86
C LEU A 533 18.91 21.17 6.63
N TYR A 534 18.77 20.55 5.47
CA TYR A 534 18.57 21.21 4.19
C TYR A 534 17.43 20.54 3.43
N VAL A 535 16.83 21.28 2.49
CA VAL A 535 15.84 20.75 1.57
C VAL A 535 16.36 20.96 0.15
N ALA A 536 16.41 19.88 -0.62
CA ALA A 536 16.80 19.88 -2.02
C ALA A 536 15.56 19.69 -2.90
N LYS A 537 15.33 20.63 -3.81
CA LYS A 537 14.42 20.49 -4.95
C LYS A 537 15.22 19.99 -6.15
N ILE A 538 14.83 18.87 -6.74
CA ILE A 538 15.60 18.17 -7.76
C ILE A 538 14.69 17.85 -8.95
N ILE A 539 15.15 18.12 -10.17
CA ILE A 539 14.40 17.84 -11.40
C ILE A 539 15.09 16.73 -12.17
N VAL A 540 14.38 15.64 -12.45
CA VAL A 540 14.88 14.47 -13.18
C VAL A 540 13.76 13.98 -14.11
N ASP A 541 14.07 13.82 -15.39
CA ASP A 541 13.12 13.36 -16.41
C ASP A 541 11.80 14.17 -16.45
N GLY A 542 11.87 15.47 -16.15
CA GLY A 542 10.69 16.36 -16.07
C GLY A 542 9.92 16.30 -14.75
N ASN A 543 10.19 15.31 -13.89
CA ASN A 543 9.59 15.16 -12.57
C ASN A 543 10.34 15.98 -11.52
N ILE A 544 9.60 16.51 -10.53
CA ILE A 544 10.16 17.26 -9.40
C ILE A 544 10.18 16.36 -8.16
N TYR A 545 11.38 16.20 -7.57
CA TYR A 545 11.61 15.49 -6.32
C TYR A 545 12.02 16.49 -5.23
N SER A 546 11.49 16.32 -4.03
CA SER A 546 11.91 17.06 -2.84
C SER A 546 12.58 16.09 -1.87
N LYS A 547 13.81 16.39 -1.43
CA LYS A 547 14.56 15.54 -0.49
C LYS A 547 15.10 16.35 0.68
N GLN A 548 14.92 15.82 1.88
CA GLN A 548 15.60 16.30 3.08
C GLN A 548 17.06 15.85 3.03
N ILE A 549 18.01 16.75 3.22
CA ILE A 549 19.46 16.44 3.30
C ILE A 549 19.94 16.77 4.72
N VAL A 550 20.51 15.79 5.42
CA VAL A 550 21.05 15.94 6.76
C VAL A 550 22.58 16.01 6.66
N LYS A 551 23.17 17.17 6.96
CA LYS A 551 24.62 17.35 7.09
C LYS A 551 25.03 17.06 8.53
N LYS A 552 25.90 16.07 8.72
CA LYS A 552 26.53 15.75 10.02
C LYS A 552 27.80 16.54 10.28
#